data_AF-A0A2N1PED1-F1
#
_entry.id   AF-A0A2N1PED1-F1
#
_cell.length_a   1.000
_cell.length_b   1.000
_cell.length_c   1.000
_cell.angle_alpha   90.00
_cell.angle_beta   90.00
_cell.angle_gamma   90.00
#
_symmetry.space_group_name_H-M   'P 1'
#
loop_
_entity.id
_entity.type
_entity.pdbx_description
1 polymer ?
#
loop_
_entity_poly.entity_id
_entity_poly.type
_entity_poly.pdbx_seq_one_letter_code
_entity_poly.pdbx_strand_id
1 'polypeptide(L)'
;SGVLDFEAVPNKNYIQLVLYVRTSSARYTDLYLVNNVSQSVSYDALPSTGTYVTSRGVNYRAPITYQYSPTVTVFEGEVRTYYAKDAVRLSFIELPLDNDTRLASELNGFIWDPSGNPARGFAKTFGATDFIKQYHNLYFQLPVETQEVTYGLTTFSDPNAYLPDNQISRVASLIRSDELNENNANYHIGKFMINIWVEGWDADAFDAVFTDQLQMQFEFQSALPIDN
;
A
#
# COMPACT_ATOMS: atom_id res chain seq x y z
N SER A 1 -21.54 25.43 -4.20
CA SER A 1 -20.59 24.31 -4.19
C SER A 1 -21.32 23.10 -3.67
N GLY A 2 -21.49 22.06 -4.49
CA GLY A 2 -21.96 20.77 -3.97
C GLY A 2 -20.80 20.12 -3.23
N VAL A 3 -21.03 19.67 -1.99
CA VAL A 3 -20.11 18.74 -1.35
C VAL A 3 -20.26 17.43 -2.11
N LEU A 4 -19.20 16.99 -2.78
CA LEU A 4 -19.13 15.62 -3.28
C LEU A 4 -18.90 14.74 -2.06
N ASP A 5 -19.99 14.35 -1.41
CA ASP A 5 -19.97 13.38 -0.32
C ASP A 5 -19.96 11.98 -0.95
N PHE A 6 -18.75 11.56 -1.34
CA PHE A 6 -18.53 10.25 -1.92
C PHE A 6 -17.92 9.33 -0.87
N GLU A 7 -18.73 8.41 -0.37
CA GLU A 7 -18.22 7.31 0.46
C GLU A 7 -17.69 6.19 -0.46
N ALA A 8 -16.39 5.90 -0.35
CA ALA A 8 -15.77 4.85 -1.13
C ALA A 8 -16.27 3.46 -0.67
N VAL A 9 -16.76 2.66 -1.62
CA VAL A 9 -17.32 1.33 -1.33
C VAL A 9 -16.28 0.23 -1.57
N PRO A 10 -16.01 -0.65 -0.58
CA PRO A 10 -15.09 -1.78 -0.75
C PRO A 10 -15.54 -2.71 -1.89
N ASN A 11 -14.56 -3.26 -2.62
CA ASN A 11 -14.73 -4.11 -3.79
C ASN A 11 -15.51 -3.49 -4.96
N LYS A 12 -15.71 -2.17 -4.93
CA LYS A 12 -16.26 -1.37 -6.04
C LYS A 12 -15.31 -0.24 -6.40
N ASN A 13 -14.82 0.49 -5.40
CA ASN A 13 -13.93 1.63 -5.58
C ASN A 13 -12.47 1.33 -5.21
N TYR A 14 -12.26 0.31 -4.39
CA TYR A 14 -10.95 -0.22 -4.00
C TYR A 14 -11.09 -1.72 -3.74
N ILE A 15 -9.99 -2.46 -3.78
CA ILE A 15 -9.98 -3.90 -3.45
C ILE A 15 -9.86 -4.04 -1.93
N GLN A 16 -10.67 -4.91 -1.34
CA GLN A 16 -10.56 -5.26 0.08
C GLN A 16 -10.45 -6.76 0.27
N LEU A 17 -9.40 -7.18 0.97
CA LEU A 17 -9.13 -8.57 1.32
C LEU A 17 -9.08 -8.69 2.85
N VAL A 18 -9.74 -9.71 3.41
CA VAL A 18 -9.62 -10.05 4.82
C VAL A 18 -8.89 -11.39 4.91
N LEU A 19 -7.77 -11.40 5.63
CA LEU A 19 -6.91 -12.55 5.77
C LEU A 19 -6.84 -13.00 7.24
N TYR A 20 -6.77 -14.31 7.41
CA TYR A 20 -6.48 -14.94 8.69
C TYR A 20 -5.13 -15.65 8.58
N VAL A 21 -4.28 -15.43 9.57
CA VAL A 21 -3.01 -16.13 9.70
C VAL A 21 -2.96 -16.86 11.02
N ARG A 22 -2.28 -17.99 11.05
CA ARG A 22 -2.05 -18.74 12.29
C ARG A 22 -0.66 -19.32 12.35
N THR A 23 -0.13 -19.43 13.55
CA THR A 23 1.13 -20.11 13.84
C THR A 23 0.98 -20.99 15.07
N SER A 24 1.72 -22.10 15.10
CA SER A 24 1.89 -22.91 16.32
C SER A 24 3.02 -22.40 17.21
N SER A 25 3.79 -21.39 16.78
CA SER A 25 4.84 -20.79 17.58
C SER A 25 4.25 -19.84 18.61
N ALA A 26 4.50 -20.10 19.89
CA ALA A 26 4.21 -19.17 20.97
C ALA A 26 5.25 -18.04 21.11
N ARG A 27 6.33 -18.10 20.32
CA ARG A 27 7.46 -17.15 20.42
C ARG A 27 7.40 -16.04 19.37
N TYR A 28 6.88 -16.34 18.18
CA TYR A 28 6.90 -15.43 17.03
C TYR A 28 5.47 -14.97 16.73
N THR A 29 5.02 -13.98 17.49
CA THR A 29 3.62 -13.55 17.53
C THR A 29 3.38 -12.19 16.88
N ASP A 30 4.40 -11.44 16.46
CA ASP A 30 4.18 -10.25 15.64
C ASP A 30 4.40 -10.58 14.17
N LEU A 31 3.48 -10.14 13.31
CA LEU A 31 3.53 -10.36 11.86
C LEU A 31 3.87 -9.05 11.14
N TYR A 32 4.85 -9.10 10.24
CA TYR A 32 5.30 -7.94 9.47
C TYR A 32 5.18 -8.19 7.97
N LEU A 33 4.90 -7.12 7.21
CA LEU A 33 5.09 -7.10 5.75
C LEU A 33 6.56 -6.76 5.47
N VAL A 34 7.28 -7.59 4.70
CA VAL A 34 8.75 -7.49 4.63
C VAL A 34 9.28 -7.52 3.19
N ASN A 35 10.59 -7.31 3.05
CA ASN A 35 11.32 -7.55 1.81
C ASN A 35 10.80 -6.73 0.61
N ASN A 36 10.73 -5.40 0.75
CA ASN A 36 10.28 -4.52 -0.33
C ASN A 36 11.26 -4.54 -1.50
N VAL A 37 10.81 -5.08 -2.64
CA VAL A 37 11.56 -5.13 -3.89
C VAL A 37 10.84 -4.39 -5.03
N SER A 38 9.83 -3.56 -4.71
CA SER A 38 9.00 -2.86 -5.72
C SER A 38 9.82 -2.02 -6.71
N GLN A 39 10.98 -1.50 -6.30
CA GLN A 39 11.84 -0.66 -7.13
C GLN A 39 12.79 -1.45 -8.05
N SER A 40 12.93 -2.76 -7.84
CA SER A 40 13.83 -3.63 -8.61
C SER A 40 13.10 -4.67 -9.45
N VAL A 41 11.77 -4.76 -9.36
CA VAL A 41 10.94 -5.72 -10.09
C VAL A 41 10.33 -5.11 -11.34
N SER A 42 10.38 -5.85 -12.44
CA SER A 42 9.65 -5.53 -13.68
C SER A 42 8.47 -6.47 -13.89
N TYR A 43 7.45 -6.00 -14.62
CA TYR A 43 6.23 -6.76 -14.90
C TYR A 43 6.50 -8.09 -15.62
N ASP A 44 7.48 -8.14 -16.51
CA ASP A 44 7.79 -9.34 -17.31
C ASP A 44 8.81 -10.27 -16.64
N ALA A 45 9.40 -9.87 -15.51
CA ALA A 45 10.41 -10.66 -14.78
C ALA A 45 10.17 -10.60 -13.27
N LEU A 46 9.18 -11.36 -12.82
CA LEU A 46 8.81 -11.43 -11.41
C LEU A 46 9.76 -12.31 -10.61
N PRO A 47 10.20 -11.88 -9.41
CA PRO A 47 10.96 -12.72 -8.50
C PRO A 47 10.06 -13.76 -7.83
N SER A 48 10.66 -14.85 -7.34
CA SER A 48 9.96 -15.88 -6.57
C SER A 48 9.69 -15.47 -5.11
N THR A 49 10.38 -14.43 -4.61
CA THR A 49 10.27 -13.90 -3.25
C THR A 49 10.25 -12.38 -3.27
N GLY A 50 9.83 -11.76 -2.16
CA GLY A 50 9.73 -10.33 -1.98
C GLY A 50 8.30 -9.80 -2.00
N THR A 51 8.14 -8.64 -1.37
CA THR A 51 6.95 -7.81 -1.47
C THR A 51 7.12 -6.80 -2.60
N TYR A 52 6.21 -6.81 -3.57
CA TYR A 52 6.23 -5.84 -4.67
C TYR A 52 4.83 -5.46 -5.15
N VAL A 53 4.76 -4.25 -5.70
CA VAL A 53 3.68 -3.82 -6.61
C VAL A 53 4.35 -3.34 -7.89
N THR A 54 4.01 -3.99 -9.01
CA THR A 54 4.52 -3.62 -10.33
C THR A 54 3.37 -3.52 -11.33
N SER A 55 3.61 -2.81 -12.43
CA SER A 55 2.62 -2.69 -13.50
C SER A 55 3.28 -2.71 -14.87
N ARG A 56 2.51 -3.10 -15.88
CA ARG A 56 2.99 -3.23 -17.26
C ARG A 56 3.35 -1.87 -17.86
N GLY A 57 2.60 -0.85 -17.48
CA GLY A 57 2.67 0.49 -18.03
C GLY A 57 1.81 0.64 -19.29
N VAL A 58 1.34 1.87 -19.49
CA VAL A 58 0.48 2.25 -20.61
C VAL A 58 1.14 3.38 -21.37
N ASN A 59 1.36 3.15 -22.68
CA ASN A 59 1.77 4.22 -23.58
C ASN A 59 0.58 5.15 -23.81
N TYR A 60 0.76 6.41 -23.47
CA TYR A 60 -0.26 7.43 -23.59
C TYR A 60 0.29 8.63 -24.35
N ARG A 61 -0.51 9.10 -25.31
CA ARG A 61 -0.22 10.31 -26.06
C ARG A 61 -0.92 11.46 -25.37
N ALA A 62 -0.15 12.46 -24.93
CA ALA A 62 -0.69 13.61 -24.24
C ALA A 62 -1.63 14.41 -25.17
N PRO A 63 -2.92 14.59 -24.82
CA PRO A 63 -3.85 15.39 -25.60
C PRO A 63 -3.71 16.90 -25.34
N ILE A 64 -2.91 17.29 -24.35
CA ILE A 64 -2.67 18.69 -23.97
C ILE A 64 -1.26 18.82 -23.41
N THR A 65 -0.74 20.05 -23.39
CA THR A 65 0.51 20.38 -22.67
C THR A 65 0.22 20.56 -21.18
N TYR A 66 1.02 19.97 -20.31
CA TYR A 66 0.85 20.08 -18.85
C TYR A 66 2.18 19.89 -18.10
N GLN A 67 2.21 20.37 -16.85
CA GLN A 67 3.35 20.23 -15.96
C GLN A 67 3.35 18.83 -15.33
N TYR A 68 4.29 17.97 -15.71
CA TYR A 68 4.38 16.59 -15.22
C TYR A 68 5.09 16.48 -13.88
N SER A 69 6.13 17.28 -13.66
CA SER A 69 6.86 17.43 -12.39
C SER A 69 7.28 18.90 -12.23
N PRO A 70 7.85 19.36 -11.11
CA PRO A 70 8.26 20.76 -10.95
C PRO A 70 9.20 21.29 -12.04
N THR A 71 9.93 20.40 -12.73
CA THR A 71 10.94 20.76 -13.74
C THR A 71 10.66 20.17 -15.12
N VAL A 72 9.62 19.36 -15.27
CA VAL A 72 9.31 18.65 -16.53
C VAL A 72 7.92 19.04 -17.00
N THR A 73 7.85 19.58 -18.20
CA THR A 73 6.63 19.79 -18.98
C THR A 73 6.48 18.65 -19.98
N VAL A 74 5.28 18.12 -20.12
CA VAL A 74 4.89 17.21 -21.20
C VAL A 74 4.17 18.04 -22.25
N PHE A 75 4.61 17.93 -23.50
CA PHE A 75 3.98 18.68 -24.59
C PHE A 75 2.85 17.89 -25.24
N GLU A 76 1.87 18.59 -25.78
CA GLU A 76 0.80 17.98 -26.58
C GLU A 76 1.38 17.11 -27.71
N GLY A 77 0.81 15.93 -27.88
CA GLY A 77 1.24 14.93 -28.86
C GLY A 77 2.43 14.08 -28.43
N GLU A 78 3.14 14.43 -27.34
CA GLU A 78 4.22 13.61 -26.77
C GLU A 78 3.67 12.26 -26.30
N VAL A 79 4.44 11.19 -26.48
CA VAL A 79 4.08 9.84 -26.02
C VAL A 79 4.98 9.46 -24.86
N ARG A 80 4.39 9.06 -23.75
CA ARG A 80 5.08 8.54 -22.56
C ARG A 80 4.43 7.27 -22.06
N THR A 81 5.18 6.51 -21.28
CA THR A 81 4.65 5.37 -20.53
C THR A 81 4.32 5.81 -19.11
N TYR A 82 3.10 5.54 -18.66
CA TYR A 82 2.63 5.79 -17.29
C TYR A 82 2.34 4.46 -16.60
N TYR A 83 2.58 4.39 -15.30
CA TYR A 83 2.49 3.15 -14.55
C TYR A 83 1.50 3.30 -13.40
N ALA A 84 0.49 2.44 -13.34
CA ALA A 84 -0.45 2.41 -12.22
C ALA A 84 0.26 2.16 -10.89
N LYS A 85 1.35 1.38 -10.87
CA LYS A 85 2.08 1.05 -9.63
C LYS A 85 2.54 2.29 -8.86
N ASP A 86 2.78 3.41 -9.55
CA ASP A 86 3.31 4.63 -8.93
C ASP A 86 2.21 5.41 -8.17
N ALA A 87 0.94 5.22 -8.55
CA ALA A 87 -0.22 5.82 -7.89
C ALA A 87 -0.95 4.86 -6.93
N VAL A 88 -0.53 3.59 -6.83
CA VAL A 88 -1.15 2.62 -5.93
C VAL A 88 -0.79 2.92 -4.48
N ARG A 89 -1.75 2.74 -3.58
CA ARG A 89 -1.56 2.71 -2.13
C ARG A 89 -2.22 1.49 -1.54
N LEU A 90 -1.66 1.03 -0.43
CA LEU A 90 -2.17 -0.13 0.31
C LEU A 90 -2.31 0.24 1.77
N SER A 91 -3.37 -0.20 2.43
CA SER A 91 -3.48 -0.14 3.88
C SER A 91 -3.61 -1.53 4.47
N PHE A 92 -2.96 -1.72 5.61
CA PHE A 92 -3.03 -2.94 6.41
C PHE A 92 -3.64 -2.55 7.75
N ILE A 93 -4.76 -3.18 8.11
CA ILE A 93 -5.51 -2.86 9.32
C ILE A 93 -5.75 -4.16 10.08
N GLU A 94 -5.18 -4.26 11.28
CA GLU A 94 -5.46 -5.37 12.19
C GLU A 94 -6.92 -5.33 12.62
N LEU A 95 -7.56 -6.49 12.63
CA LEU A 95 -8.96 -6.66 13.01
C LEU A 95 -9.06 -7.47 14.30
N PRO A 96 -10.00 -7.13 15.19
CA PRO A 96 -10.21 -7.91 16.40
C PRO A 96 -10.73 -9.30 16.06
N LEU A 97 -10.31 -10.27 16.87
CA LEU A 97 -10.91 -11.60 16.96
C LEU A 97 -11.97 -11.62 18.06
N ASP A 98 -12.82 -12.65 18.08
CA ASP A 98 -13.92 -12.75 19.04
C ASP A 98 -13.44 -12.80 20.50
N ASN A 99 -12.23 -13.30 20.74
CA ASN A 99 -11.60 -13.38 22.06
C ASN A 99 -10.56 -12.26 22.32
N ASP A 100 -10.49 -11.25 21.46
CA ASP A 100 -9.54 -10.15 21.59
C ASP A 100 -10.01 -9.15 22.66
N THR A 101 -9.18 -8.92 23.66
CA THR A 101 -9.49 -7.99 24.76
C THR A 101 -8.85 -6.61 24.58
N ARG A 102 -8.07 -6.41 23.51
CA ARG A 102 -7.43 -5.13 23.21
C ARG A 102 -8.44 -4.10 22.73
N LEU A 103 -8.18 -2.83 23.01
CA LEU A 103 -8.94 -1.70 22.48
C LEU A 103 -8.64 -1.51 20.99
N ALA A 104 -9.58 -0.92 20.26
CA ALA A 104 -9.39 -0.62 18.83
C ALA A 104 -8.16 0.28 18.57
N SER A 105 -7.79 1.15 19.51
CA SER A 105 -6.60 2.00 19.43
C SER A 105 -5.28 1.25 19.61
N GLU A 106 -5.31 0.01 20.10
CA GLU A 106 -4.14 -0.85 20.29
C GLU A 106 -3.91 -1.77 19.07
N LEU A 107 -4.87 -1.82 18.14
CA LEU A 107 -4.75 -2.58 16.90
C LEU A 107 -3.88 -1.83 15.89
N ASN A 108 -3.05 -2.58 15.17
CA ASN A 108 -2.11 -2.02 14.22
C ASN A 108 -2.80 -1.51 12.94
N GLY A 109 -2.26 -0.43 12.38
CA GLY A 109 -2.73 0.12 11.11
C GLY A 109 -1.67 0.98 10.43
N PHE A 110 -1.44 0.78 9.14
CA PHE A 110 -0.55 1.63 8.35
C PHE A 110 -0.96 1.70 6.88
N ILE A 111 -0.53 2.76 6.20
CA ILE A 111 -0.60 2.91 4.74
C ILE A 111 0.82 2.81 4.18
N TRP A 112 0.99 2.00 3.14
CA TRP A 112 2.24 1.81 2.43
C TRP A 112 2.16 2.32 0.99
N ASP A 113 3.16 3.09 0.60
CA ASP A 113 3.40 3.53 -0.78
C ASP A 113 4.56 2.73 -1.41
N PRO A 114 4.26 1.80 -2.34
CA PRO A 114 5.27 0.99 -3.01
C PRO A 114 6.13 1.78 -4.00
N SER A 115 5.69 2.98 -4.44
CA SER A 115 6.41 3.81 -5.41
C SER A 115 7.74 4.33 -4.88
N GLY A 116 7.89 4.41 -3.56
CA GLY A 116 9.08 4.99 -2.92
C GLY A 116 9.29 6.47 -3.24
N ASN A 117 8.28 7.18 -3.76
CA ASN A 117 8.43 8.51 -4.31
C ASN A 117 7.51 9.57 -3.64
N PRO A 118 7.87 10.08 -2.46
CA PRO A 118 7.08 11.10 -1.75
C PRO A 118 6.91 12.40 -2.54
N ALA A 119 7.82 12.68 -3.47
CA ALA A 119 7.74 13.88 -4.32
C ALA A 119 6.56 13.82 -5.29
N ARG A 120 6.03 12.64 -5.62
CA ARG A 120 4.90 12.45 -6.54
C ARG A 120 3.60 11.98 -5.87
N GLY A 121 3.64 11.68 -4.58
CA GLY A 121 2.49 11.21 -3.81
C GLY A 121 1.36 12.23 -3.63
N PHE A 122 0.61 12.11 -2.54
CA PHE A 122 -0.61 12.86 -2.29
C PHE A 122 -0.52 14.39 -2.52
N ALA A 123 -1.55 14.93 -3.19
CA ALA A 123 -1.87 16.34 -3.33
C ALA A 123 -0.78 17.23 -3.96
N LYS A 124 -0.13 16.77 -5.05
CA LYS A 124 0.80 17.63 -5.81
C LYS A 124 0.05 18.55 -6.77
N THR A 125 0.64 19.70 -7.06
CA THR A 125 0.10 20.70 -8.00
C THR A 125 0.36 20.39 -9.47
N PHE A 126 1.23 19.41 -9.75
CA PHE A 126 1.64 18.94 -11.07
C PHE A 126 1.15 17.50 -11.31
N GLY A 127 1.49 16.92 -12.45
CA GLY A 127 1.09 15.57 -12.83
C GLY A 127 -0.38 15.52 -13.19
N ALA A 128 -1.10 14.53 -12.66
CA ALA A 128 -2.54 14.36 -12.85
C ALA A 128 -3.33 15.61 -12.49
N THR A 129 -2.94 16.31 -11.42
CA THR A 129 -3.59 17.57 -11.01
C THR A 129 -3.54 18.65 -12.08
N ASP A 130 -2.35 18.94 -12.63
CA ASP A 130 -2.24 19.96 -13.68
C ASP A 130 -2.89 19.48 -14.97
N PHE A 131 -2.72 18.20 -15.31
CA PHE A 131 -3.39 17.59 -16.46
C PHE A 131 -4.91 17.78 -16.41
N ILE A 132 -5.58 17.46 -15.31
CA ILE A 132 -7.04 17.63 -15.16
C ILE A 132 -7.44 19.10 -15.28
N LYS A 133 -6.65 20.02 -14.69
CA LYS A 133 -6.88 21.47 -14.80
C LYS A 133 -6.84 21.93 -16.25
N GLN A 134 -5.82 21.54 -17.01
CA GLN A 134 -5.66 21.96 -18.40
C GLN A 134 -6.67 21.26 -19.33
N TYR A 135 -6.86 19.95 -19.17
CA TYR A 135 -7.65 19.14 -20.10
C TYR A 135 -9.16 19.33 -19.92
N HIS A 136 -9.63 19.41 -18.67
CA HIS A 136 -11.05 19.54 -18.37
C HIS A 136 -11.47 20.97 -18.00
N ASN A 137 -10.53 21.92 -17.93
CA ASN A 137 -10.77 23.28 -17.44
C ASN A 137 -11.42 23.27 -16.03
N LEU A 138 -10.99 22.32 -15.19
CA LEU A 138 -11.52 22.11 -13.83
C LEU A 138 -10.56 22.66 -12.79
N TYR A 139 -11.03 23.60 -11.98
CA TYR A 139 -10.29 24.15 -10.85
C TYR A 139 -10.84 23.64 -9.54
N PHE A 140 -9.98 23.03 -8.74
CA PHE A 140 -10.30 22.48 -7.43
C PHE A 140 -9.21 22.85 -6.42
N GLN A 141 -9.59 22.90 -5.15
CA GLN A 141 -8.64 23.02 -4.06
C GLN A 141 -8.07 21.63 -3.77
N LEU A 142 -6.74 21.56 -3.68
CA LEU A 142 -6.08 20.34 -3.23
C LEU A 142 -6.36 20.13 -1.73
N PRO A 143 -6.48 18.87 -1.29
CA PRO A 143 -6.52 18.58 0.13
C PRO A 143 -5.28 19.16 0.83
N VAL A 144 -5.49 19.76 2.00
CA VAL A 144 -4.41 20.28 2.86
C VAL A 144 -4.04 19.29 3.96
N GLU A 145 -4.86 18.26 4.15
CA GLU A 145 -4.61 17.19 5.11
C GLU A 145 -3.42 16.35 4.67
N THR A 146 -2.60 15.93 5.64
CA THR A 146 -1.48 15.04 5.40
C THR A 146 -1.92 13.61 5.65
N GLN A 147 -1.66 12.74 4.68
CA GLN A 147 -1.78 11.30 4.85
C GLN A 147 -0.47 10.75 5.41
N GLU A 148 -0.53 10.08 6.56
CA GLU A 148 0.62 9.36 7.12
C GLU A 148 0.84 8.08 6.31
N VAL A 149 1.99 7.98 5.64
CA VAL A 149 2.33 6.89 4.72
C VAL A 149 3.78 6.47 4.94
N THR A 150 4.03 5.17 5.01
CA THR A 150 5.39 4.62 4.98
C THR A 150 5.81 4.31 3.54
N TYR A 151 7.08 4.60 3.23
CA TYR A 151 7.72 4.26 1.95
C TYR A 151 8.66 3.05 2.07
N GLY A 152 8.88 2.58 3.30
CA GLY A 152 9.72 1.45 3.62
C GLY A 152 8.94 0.36 4.34
N LEU A 153 9.55 -0.82 4.40
CA LEU A 153 9.07 -1.94 5.20
C LEU A 153 10.06 -2.22 6.33
N THR A 154 9.59 -2.96 7.33
CA THR A 154 10.40 -3.40 8.46
C THR A 154 11.55 -4.27 7.97
N THR A 155 12.75 -3.99 8.51
CA THR A 155 13.97 -4.75 8.25
C THR A 155 14.35 -5.60 9.45
N PHE A 156 15.20 -6.59 9.22
CA PHE A 156 15.73 -7.51 10.21
C PHE A 156 17.25 -7.57 10.04
N SER A 157 18.01 -7.29 11.09
CA SER A 157 19.47 -7.32 11.07
C SER A 157 20.06 -8.64 11.56
N ASP A 158 21.22 -9.01 10.99
CA ASP A 158 22.05 -10.11 11.47
C ASP A 158 22.68 -9.73 12.83
N PRO A 159 22.63 -10.58 13.88
CA PRO A 159 22.45 -12.04 13.81
C PRO A 159 21.06 -12.59 14.14
N ASN A 160 20.08 -11.75 14.47
CA ASN A 160 18.76 -12.25 14.85
C ASN A 160 17.71 -11.88 13.81
N ALA A 161 17.54 -12.75 12.82
CA ALA A 161 16.54 -12.62 11.77
C ALA A 161 15.08 -12.57 12.29
N TYR A 162 14.82 -12.82 13.57
CA TYR A 162 13.49 -12.73 14.18
C TYR A 162 13.30 -11.50 15.09
N LEU A 163 14.28 -10.59 15.14
CA LEU A 163 14.16 -9.32 15.86
C LEU A 163 14.06 -8.19 14.83
N PRO A 164 12.90 -7.51 14.74
CA PRO A 164 12.74 -6.42 13.78
C PRO A 164 13.52 -5.18 14.22
N ASP A 165 14.16 -4.50 13.27
CA ASP A 165 14.93 -3.27 13.55
C ASP A 165 14.00 -2.07 13.81
N ASN A 166 12.76 -2.14 13.33
CA ASN A 166 11.71 -1.14 13.48
C ASN A 166 10.33 -1.79 13.34
N GLN A 167 9.24 -1.06 13.58
CA GLN A 167 7.88 -1.63 13.56
C GLN A 167 6.96 -1.01 12.49
N ILE A 168 7.51 -0.33 11.48
CA ILE A 168 6.73 0.51 10.54
C ILE A 168 5.74 -0.25 9.65
N SER A 169 5.88 -1.58 9.57
CA SER A 169 5.03 -2.45 8.74
C SER A 169 4.48 -3.64 9.52
N ARG A 170 4.28 -3.49 10.83
CA ARG A 170 3.60 -4.49 11.65
C ARG A 170 2.14 -4.58 11.22
N VAL A 171 1.74 -5.77 10.77
CA VAL A 171 0.42 -6.06 10.20
C VAL A 171 -0.56 -6.52 11.28
N ALA A 172 -0.09 -7.36 12.22
CA ALA A 172 -0.91 -7.86 13.31
C ALA A 172 -0.04 -8.37 14.47
N SER A 173 -0.60 -8.37 15.67
CA SER A 173 -0.08 -9.12 16.82
C SER A 173 -1.00 -10.31 17.08
N LEU A 174 -0.46 -11.51 16.91
CA LEU A 174 -1.18 -12.76 16.99
C LEU A 174 -1.51 -13.09 18.44
N ILE A 175 -2.79 -13.31 18.74
CA ILE A 175 -3.26 -13.68 20.08
C ILE A 175 -3.51 -15.18 20.16
N ARG A 176 -3.41 -15.72 21.38
CA ARG A 176 -3.71 -17.13 21.64
C ARG A 176 -5.17 -17.43 21.31
N SER A 177 -5.39 -18.52 20.57
CA SER A 177 -6.70 -19.08 20.27
C SER A 177 -7.03 -20.27 21.17
N ASP A 178 -8.29 -20.69 21.21
CA ASP A 178 -8.71 -21.91 21.91
C ASP A 178 -8.49 -23.19 21.07
N GLU A 179 -8.14 -23.06 19.79
CA GLU A 179 -7.85 -24.20 18.90
C GLU A 179 -6.50 -24.82 19.23
N LEU A 180 -6.48 -26.15 19.37
CA LEU A 180 -5.28 -26.93 19.63
C LEU A 180 -4.71 -27.52 18.33
N ASN A 181 -3.39 -27.54 18.23
CA ASN A 181 -2.66 -28.24 17.18
C ASN A 181 -2.49 -29.74 17.51
N GLU A 182 -1.84 -30.47 16.61
CA GLU A 182 -1.56 -31.91 16.75
C GLU A 182 -0.74 -32.27 18.01
N ASN A 183 0.01 -31.32 18.56
CA ASN A 183 0.82 -31.45 19.77
C ASN A 183 0.08 -30.96 21.04
N ASN A 184 -1.23 -30.73 20.96
CA ASN A 184 -2.08 -30.25 22.06
C ASN A 184 -1.66 -28.85 22.58
N ALA A 185 -1.05 -28.04 21.73
CA ALA A 185 -0.70 -26.64 22.02
C ALA A 185 -1.60 -25.68 21.24
N ASN A 186 -1.94 -24.54 21.84
CA ASN A 186 -2.82 -23.54 21.21
C ASN A 186 -2.16 -22.88 19.99
N TYR A 187 -2.94 -22.62 18.94
CA TYR A 187 -2.53 -21.72 17.88
C TYR A 187 -2.52 -20.27 18.36
N HIS A 188 -1.68 -19.45 17.73
CA HIS A 188 -1.75 -17.99 17.78
C HIS A 188 -2.28 -17.50 16.44
N ILE A 189 -3.33 -16.68 16.48
CA ILE A 189 -4.10 -16.28 15.31
C ILE A 189 -4.14 -14.76 15.22
N GLY A 190 -4.09 -14.26 13.99
CA GLY A 190 -4.30 -12.86 13.67
C GLY A 190 -5.27 -12.73 12.50
N LYS A 191 -6.01 -11.64 12.50
CA LYS A 191 -6.92 -11.25 11.43
C LYS A 191 -6.56 -9.85 10.99
N PHE A 192 -6.42 -9.62 9.70
CA PHE A 192 -6.14 -8.29 9.18
C PHE A 192 -6.80 -8.08 7.82
N MET A 193 -6.97 -6.81 7.50
CA MET A 193 -7.55 -6.34 6.25
C MET A 193 -6.47 -5.67 5.41
N ILE A 194 -6.46 -5.97 4.11
CA ILE A 194 -5.70 -5.24 3.11
C ILE A 194 -6.68 -4.45 2.26
N ASN A 195 -6.51 -3.13 2.18
CA ASN A 195 -7.19 -2.29 1.19
C ASN A 195 -6.19 -1.84 0.14
N ILE A 196 -6.57 -1.89 -1.14
CA ILE A 196 -5.70 -1.53 -2.28
C ILE A 196 -6.47 -0.58 -3.18
N TRP A 197 -5.93 0.61 -3.41
CA TRP A 197 -6.54 1.64 -4.26
C TRP A 197 -5.51 2.37 -5.11
N VAL A 198 -6.00 3.05 -6.15
CA VAL A 198 -5.25 4.09 -6.86
C VAL A 198 -5.56 5.40 -6.15
N GLU A 199 -4.53 6.07 -5.64
CA GLU A 199 -4.66 7.33 -4.92
C GLU A 199 -5.00 8.46 -5.89
N GLY A 200 -6.25 8.92 -5.86
CA GLY A 200 -6.77 9.89 -6.83
C GLY A 200 -6.09 11.27 -6.76
N TRP A 201 -5.43 11.59 -5.65
CA TRP A 201 -4.65 12.82 -5.48
C TRP A 201 -3.16 12.66 -5.79
N ASP A 202 -2.73 11.47 -6.23
CA ASP A 202 -1.36 11.21 -6.64
C ASP A 202 -1.04 11.89 -7.98
N ALA A 203 0.19 12.37 -8.16
CA ALA A 203 0.62 13.00 -9.40
C ALA A 203 0.63 12.03 -10.60
N ASP A 204 0.61 10.72 -10.36
CA ASP A 204 0.62 9.67 -11.37
C ASP A 204 -0.77 9.03 -11.64
N ALA A 205 -1.83 9.52 -10.99
CA ALA A 205 -3.21 9.04 -11.18
C ALA A 205 -3.88 9.56 -12.47
N PHE A 206 -3.24 9.34 -13.62
CA PHE A 206 -3.78 9.72 -14.93
C PHE A 206 -4.84 8.73 -15.44
N ASP A 207 -5.76 9.18 -16.28
CA ASP A 207 -6.77 8.31 -16.92
C ASP A 207 -6.15 7.07 -17.60
N ALA A 208 -4.95 7.23 -18.15
CA ALA A 208 -4.20 6.16 -18.80
C ALA A 208 -3.96 4.94 -17.88
N VAL A 209 -3.70 5.18 -16.58
CA VAL A 209 -3.30 4.10 -15.67
C VAL A 209 -4.45 3.17 -15.31
N PHE A 210 -5.72 3.56 -15.54
CA PHE A 210 -6.88 2.68 -15.32
C PHE A 210 -6.98 1.54 -16.33
N THR A 211 -6.20 1.59 -17.43
CA THR A 211 -6.09 0.50 -18.40
C THR A 211 -4.84 -0.36 -18.21
N ASP A 212 -4.01 -0.03 -17.22
CA ASP A 212 -2.80 -0.77 -16.89
C ASP A 212 -3.14 -2.10 -16.19
N GLN A 213 -2.17 -3.01 -16.16
CA GLN A 213 -2.25 -4.29 -15.48
C GLN A 213 -1.28 -4.29 -14.31
N LEU A 214 -1.80 -4.56 -13.12
CA LEU A 214 -1.02 -4.66 -11.88
C LEU A 214 -0.67 -6.11 -11.56
N GLN A 215 0.51 -6.32 -11.00
CA GLN A 215 0.93 -7.55 -10.35
C GLN A 215 1.47 -7.22 -8.97
N MET A 216 1.03 -7.99 -7.98
CA MET A 216 1.35 -7.75 -6.57
C MET A 216 1.71 -9.05 -5.88
N GLN A 217 2.72 -9.00 -5.02
CA GLN A 217 3.09 -10.09 -4.12
C GLN A 217 3.38 -9.50 -2.75
N PHE A 218 2.96 -10.20 -1.70
CA PHE A 218 3.17 -9.79 -0.31
C PHE A 218 3.87 -10.91 0.43
N GLU A 219 5.05 -10.60 0.97
CA GLU A 219 5.82 -11.50 1.82
C GLU A 219 5.63 -11.08 3.28
N PHE A 220 5.25 -12.03 4.11
CA PHE A 220 5.03 -11.82 5.53
C PHE A 220 6.02 -12.64 6.36
N GLN A 221 6.49 -12.05 7.45
CA GLN A 221 7.41 -12.71 8.38
C GLN A 221 6.92 -12.55 9.82
N SER A 222 6.87 -13.67 10.55
CA SER A 222 6.62 -13.67 11.99
C SER A 222 7.92 -13.37 12.75
N ALA A 223 7.85 -12.56 13.79
CA ALA A 223 8.99 -12.15 14.60
C ALA A 223 8.66 -12.14 16.09
N LEU A 224 9.68 -11.92 16.92
CA LEU A 224 9.52 -11.70 18.34
C LEU A 224 8.64 -10.46 18.58
N PRO A 225 7.72 -10.49 19.57
CA PRO A 225 7.02 -9.29 19.97
C PRO A 225 8.02 -8.26 20.51
N ILE A 226 7.83 -7.00 20.13
CA ILE A 226 8.53 -5.87 20.76
C ILE A 226 7.52 -5.15 21.64
N ASP A 227 7.71 -5.23 22.96
CA ASP A 227 6.96 -4.41 23.90
C ASP A 227 7.40 -2.94 23.75
N ASN A 228 6.44 -2.05 23.53
CA ASN A 228 6.65 -0.60 23.56
C ASN A 228 6.51 -0.05 24.98
#